data_AF-A0A6I7WTS5-F1
#
_entry.id   AF-A0A6I7WTS5-F1
#
_cell.length_a   1.000
_cell.length_b   1.000
_cell.length_c   1.000
_cell.angle_alpha   90.00
_cell.angle_beta   90.00
_cell.angle_gamma   90.00
#
_symmetry.space_group_name_H-M   'P 1'
#
loop_
_entity.id
_entity.type
_entity.pdbx_description
1 polymer ?
#
loop_
_entity_poly.entity_id
_entity_poly.type
_entity_poly.pdbx_seq_one_letter_code
_entity_poly.pdbx_strand_id
1 'polypeptide(L)'
;RRHFESIHFDTSHELNTGIESYSTYEKKGIRFSIVNYRDPETKKLHRFITTLPGSINPGTIAMLYFKRWTIEKAFNNSKSNLKETKAWSSDNNSLKNQMRLTAMSYNLLRTVEELSKIQDPELIHPSDKKYTEDLEKRQQAAKKRGGFVNPLFFNERIARISSYTIRAVQN
;
A
#
# COMPACT_ATOMS: atom_id res chain seq x y z
N ARG A 1 -16.65 -22.82 -16.07
CA ARG A 1 -15.32 -22.18 -16.14
C ARG A 1 -14.95 -22.17 -17.61
N ARG A 2 -15.10 -21.07 -18.32
CA ARG A 2 -14.76 -21.01 -19.75
C ARG A 2 -14.23 -19.62 -20.08
N HIS A 3 -13.28 -19.60 -21.00
CA HIS A 3 -12.31 -18.56 -21.34
C HIS A 3 -11.18 -18.31 -20.32
N PHE A 4 -9.97 -18.69 -20.75
CA PHE A 4 -8.66 -18.36 -20.19
C PHE A 4 -7.89 -17.75 -21.36
N GLU A 5 -8.00 -16.44 -21.52
CA GLU A 5 -7.14 -15.73 -22.47
C GLU A 5 -5.91 -15.27 -21.71
N SER A 6 -4.74 -15.76 -22.11
CA SER A 6 -3.48 -15.23 -21.61
C SER A 6 -3.34 -13.79 -22.12
N ILE A 7 -3.14 -12.85 -21.20
CA ILE A 7 -2.82 -11.48 -21.55
C ILE A 7 -1.31 -11.43 -21.73
N HIS A 8 -0.86 -11.00 -22.91
CA HIS A 8 0.56 -10.81 -23.16
C HIS A 8 1.10 -9.66 -22.30
N PHE A 9 2.25 -9.87 -21.66
CA PHE A 9 2.98 -8.84 -20.95
C PHE A 9 4.49 -9.06 -21.13
N ASP A 10 5.28 -7.99 -21.07
CA ASP A 10 6.73 -8.06 -21.16
C ASP A 10 7.30 -8.63 -19.85
N THR A 11 7.82 -9.85 -19.89
CA THR A 11 8.42 -10.53 -18.74
C THR A 11 9.78 -9.96 -18.33
N SER A 12 10.45 -9.23 -19.22
CA SER A 12 11.73 -8.58 -18.94
C SER A 12 11.57 -7.21 -18.26
N HIS A 13 10.37 -6.63 -18.33
CA HIS A 13 10.08 -5.35 -17.70
C HIS A 13 10.21 -5.45 -16.17
N GLU A 14 10.98 -4.53 -15.56
CA GLU A 14 11.25 -4.51 -14.12
C GLU A 14 9.98 -4.58 -13.24
N LEU A 15 8.92 -3.86 -13.63
CA LEU A 15 7.64 -3.88 -12.92
C LEU A 15 7.07 -5.30 -12.77
N ASN A 16 7.27 -6.16 -13.77
CA ASN A 16 6.77 -7.54 -13.82
C ASN A 16 7.63 -8.53 -13.04
N THR A 17 8.59 -8.07 -12.24
CA THR A 17 9.35 -8.90 -11.32
C THR A 17 8.43 -9.79 -10.49
N GLY A 18 8.62 -11.10 -10.58
CA GLY A 18 7.85 -12.10 -9.84
C GLY A 18 6.51 -12.48 -10.48
N ILE A 19 6.12 -11.91 -11.62
CA ILE A 19 4.88 -12.28 -12.32
C ILE A 19 5.08 -13.60 -13.07
N GLU A 20 4.25 -14.60 -12.78
CA GLU A 20 4.27 -15.91 -13.45
C GLU A 20 3.23 -16.02 -14.55
N SER A 21 2.09 -15.34 -14.43
CA SER A 21 1.05 -15.31 -15.46
C SER A 21 0.03 -14.20 -15.24
N TYR A 22 -0.59 -13.76 -16.33
CA TYR A 22 -1.68 -12.80 -16.35
C TYR A 22 -2.76 -13.27 -17.34
N SER A 23 -3.99 -13.44 -16.88
CA SER A 23 -5.03 -14.05 -17.72
C SER A 23 -6.42 -13.56 -17.40
N THR A 24 -7.26 -13.43 -18.42
CA THR A 24 -8.67 -13.07 -18.30
C THR A 24 -9.54 -14.31 -18.10
N TYR A 25 -10.51 -14.18 -17.22
CA TYR A 25 -11.53 -15.17 -16.90
C TYR A 25 -12.92 -14.56 -17.01
N GLU A 26 -13.88 -15.38 -17.41
CA GLU A 26 -15.30 -15.02 -17.35
C GLU A 26 -16.09 -16.02 -16.52
N LYS A 27 -16.96 -15.50 -15.65
CA LYS A 27 -17.90 -16.31 -14.88
C LYS A 27 -19.23 -15.58 -14.77
N LYS A 28 -20.30 -16.19 -15.28
CA LYS A 28 -21.67 -15.64 -15.25
C LYS A 28 -21.75 -14.21 -15.84
N GLY A 29 -21.09 -13.97 -16.97
CA GLY A 29 -21.04 -12.65 -17.62
C GLY A 29 -20.13 -11.61 -16.95
N ILE A 30 -19.50 -11.95 -15.82
CA ILE A 30 -18.51 -11.08 -15.15
C ILE A 30 -17.13 -11.46 -15.65
N ARG A 31 -16.46 -10.49 -16.30
CA ARG A 31 -15.06 -10.58 -16.73
C ARG A 31 -14.14 -10.03 -15.64
N PHE A 32 -13.08 -10.78 -15.34
CA PHE A 32 -12.04 -10.40 -14.40
C PHE A 32 -10.72 -11.04 -14.80
N SER A 33 -9.60 -10.47 -14.38
CA SER A 33 -8.28 -11.00 -14.67
C SER A 33 -7.64 -11.55 -13.40
N ILE A 34 -6.78 -12.56 -13.57
CA ILE A 34 -5.98 -13.14 -12.49
C ILE A 34 -4.51 -12.90 -12.79
N VAL A 35 -3.80 -12.39 -11.80
CA VAL A 35 -2.34 -12.27 -11.80
C VAL A 35 -1.78 -13.28 -10.80
N ASN A 36 -0.91 -14.18 -11.27
CA ASN A 36 -0.13 -15.05 -10.39
C ASN A 36 1.25 -14.41 -10.18
N TYR A 37 1.56 -14.12 -8.92
CA TYR A 37 2.80 -13.47 -8.49
C TYR A 37 3.52 -14.36 -7.49
N ARG A 38 4.77 -14.72 -7.78
CA ARG A 38 5.67 -15.34 -6.82
C ARG A 38 6.57 -14.29 -6.22
N ASP A 39 6.48 -14.13 -4.91
CA ASP A 39 7.34 -13.20 -4.18
C ASP A 39 8.82 -13.60 -4.32
N PRO A 40 9.70 -12.76 -4.90
CA PRO A 40 11.11 -13.09 -5.05
C PRO A 40 11.83 -13.24 -3.70
N GLU A 41 11.29 -12.65 -2.62
CA GLU A 41 11.83 -12.71 -1.26
C GLU A 41 11.45 -14.01 -0.56
N THR A 42 10.15 -14.32 -0.50
CA THR A 42 9.62 -15.45 0.28
C THR A 42 9.30 -16.70 -0.53
N LYS A 43 9.33 -16.61 -1.86
CA LYS A 43 8.91 -17.65 -2.84
C LYS A 43 7.43 -18.04 -2.74
N LYS A 44 6.65 -17.34 -1.93
CA LYS A 44 5.22 -17.57 -1.76
C LYS A 44 4.46 -17.17 -3.03
N LEU A 45 3.56 -18.04 -3.47
CA LEU A 45 2.66 -17.77 -4.59
C LEU A 45 1.43 -17.01 -4.09
N HIS A 46 1.18 -15.87 -4.71
CA HIS A 46 0.01 -15.04 -4.52
C HIS A 46 -0.83 -15.03 -5.80
N ARG A 47 -2.15 -15.07 -5.64
CA ARG A 47 -3.11 -14.98 -6.74
C ARG A 47 -4.00 -13.77 -6.51
N PHE A 48 -3.86 -12.77 -7.37
CA PHE A 48 -4.64 -11.54 -7.30
C PHE A 48 -5.74 -11.56 -8.35
N ILE A 49 -6.94 -11.15 -7.98
CA ILE A 49 -8.12 -11.09 -8.86
C ILE A 49 -8.48 -9.63 -9.07
N THR A 50 -8.44 -9.13 -10.30
CA THR A 50 -8.69 -7.72 -10.61
C THR A 50 -9.74 -7.56 -11.70
N THR A 51 -10.41 -6.41 -11.72
CA THR A 51 -11.25 -5.95 -12.84
C THR A 51 -10.59 -4.83 -13.64
N LEU A 52 -9.32 -4.52 -13.34
CA LEU A 52 -8.56 -3.53 -14.09
C LEU A 52 -8.39 -3.98 -15.56
N PRO A 53 -8.31 -3.03 -16.51
CA PRO A 53 -8.08 -3.35 -17.91
C PRO A 53 -6.79 -4.14 -18.13
N GLY A 54 -6.78 -5.02 -19.14
CA GLY A 54 -5.61 -5.82 -19.52
C GLY A 54 -4.39 -5.02 -19.97
N SER A 55 -4.56 -3.73 -20.27
CA SER A 55 -3.47 -2.79 -20.59
C SER A 55 -2.62 -2.40 -19.37
N ILE A 56 -3.10 -2.65 -18.14
CA ILE A 56 -2.33 -2.38 -16.93
C ILE A 56 -1.29 -3.48 -16.72
N ASN A 57 -0.06 -3.07 -16.42
CA ASN A 57 1.05 -3.96 -16.13
C ASN A 57 0.72 -4.87 -14.91
N PRO A 58 0.85 -6.21 -15.03
CA PRO A 58 0.47 -7.13 -13.95
C PRO A 58 1.33 -6.97 -12.69
N GLY A 59 2.59 -6.53 -12.85
CA GLY A 59 3.45 -6.07 -11.77
C GLY A 59 2.85 -4.95 -10.92
N THR A 60 2.32 -3.91 -11.58
CA THR A 60 1.59 -2.82 -10.92
C THR A 60 0.39 -3.34 -10.16
N ILE A 61 -0.37 -4.28 -10.74
CA ILE A 61 -1.53 -4.90 -10.06
C ILE A 61 -1.08 -5.61 -8.78
N ALA A 62 -0.05 -6.46 -8.85
CA ALA A 62 0.49 -7.14 -7.67
C ALA A 62 0.91 -6.13 -6.59
N MET A 63 1.58 -5.05 -6.98
CA MET A 63 2.06 -4.04 -6.03
C MET A 63 0.95 -3.20 -5.41
N LEU A 64 -0.14 -2.93 -6.15
CA LEU A 64 -1.34 -2.32 -5.58
C LEU A 64 -1.93 -3.18 -4.45
N TYR A 65 -1.95 -4.51 -4.61
CA TYR A 65 -2.42 -5.40 -3.55
C TYR A 65 -1.53 -5.37 -2.30
N PHE A 66 -0.21 -5.31 -2.46
CA PHE A 66 0.69 -5.17 -1.32
C PHE A 66 0.54 -3.81 -0.63
N LYS A 67 0.45 -2.71 -1.40
CA LYS A 67 0.26 -1.36 -0.85
C LYS A 67 -1.13 -1.15 -0.23
N ARG A 68 -2.17 -1.88 -0.67
CA ARG A 68 -3.52 -1.85 -0.07
C ARG A 68 -3.50 -2.13 1.43
N TRP A 69 -2.70 -3.08 1.88
CA TRP A 69 -2.58 -3.41 3.30
C TRP A 69 -2.04 -2.22 4.11
N THR A 70 -1.10 -1.47 3.54
CA THR A 70 -0.54 -0.28 4.18
C THR A 70 -1.60 0.81 4.36
N ILE A 71 -2.49 0.97 3.38
CA ILE A 71 -3.64 1.89 3.46
C ILE A 71 -4.57 1.51 4.62
N GLU A 72 -4.90 0.22 4.76
CA GLU A 72 -5.75 -0.27 5.85
C GLU A 72 -5.12 0.03 7.22
N LYS A 73 -3.81 -0.16 7.36
CA LYS A 73 -3.07 0.20 8.58
C LYS A 73 -3.02 1.71 8.85
N ALA A 74 -2.99 2.54 7.81
CA ALA A 74 -3.05 3.99 7.97
C ALA A 74 -4.39 4.43 8.58
N PHE A 75 -5.52 3.94 8.04
CA PHE A 75 -6.87 4.26 8.53
C PHE A 75 -7.17 3.73 9.93
N ASN A 76 -6.76 2.49 10.23
CA ASN A 76 -6.95 1.91 11.56
C ASN A 76 -6.30 2.75 12.66
N ASN A 77 -5.20 3.42 12.34
CA ASN A 77 -4.45 4.19 13.32
C ASN A 77 -4.94 5.63 13.44
N SER A 78 -5.76 6.17 12.53
CA SER A 78 -6.26 7.55 12.61
C SER A 78 -6.99 7.83 13.93
N LYS A 79 -7.83 6.90 14.41
CA LYS A 79 -8.55 7.01 15.69
C LYS A 79 -7.62 7.00 16.90
N SER A 80 -6.65 6.08 16.91
CA SER A 80 -5.68 5.95 18.00
C SER A 80 -4.73 7.14 18.07
N ASN A 81 -4.28 7.64 16.91
CA ASN A 81 -3.29 8.69 16.78
C ASN A 81 -3.81 10.05 17.22
N LEU A 82 -5.05 10.36 16.85
CA LEU A 82 -5.72 11.59 17.26
C LEU A 82 -6.27 11.49 18.70
N LYS A 83 -6.06 10.35 19.38
CA LYS A 83 -6.54 10.09 20.74
C LYS A 83 -8.06 10.28 20.91
N GLU A 84 -8.82 10.14 19.82
CA GLU A 84 -10.29 10.16 19.79
C GLU A 84 -10.83 8.87 20.41
N THR A 85 -10.69 8.77 21.74
CA THR A 85 -10.97 7.59 22.55
C THR A 85 -12.34 7.66 23.21
N LYS A 86 -13.00 8.82 23.18
CA LYS A 86 -14.31 9.07 23.75
C LYS A 86 -15.24 9.72 22.72
N ALA A 87 -16.49 9.31 22.74
CA ALA A 87 -17.54 10.00 22.01
C ALA A 87 -17.72 11.41 22.59
N TRP A 88 -17.91 12.42 21.73
CA TRP A 88 -18.21 13.78 22.19
C TRP A 88 -19.62 13.89 22.80
N SER A 89 -20.52 12.99 22.40
CA SER A 89 -21.89 12.87 22.92
C SER A 89 -22.47 11.49 22.57
N SER A 90 -23.55 11.09 23.25
CA SER A 90 -24.36 9.92 22.90
C SER A 90 -25.28 10.17 21.69
N ASP A 91 -25.45 11.43 21.27
CA ASP A 91 -26.27 11.78 20.11
C ASP A 91 -25.66 11.30 18.78
N ASN A 92 -26.48 10.68 17.93
CA ASN A 92 -26.05 10.12 16.66
C ASN A 92 -25.51 11.17 15.67
N ASN A 93 -26.04 12.39 15.66
CA ASN A 93 -25.56 13.44 14.77
C ASN A 93 -24.21 13.97 15.26
N SER A 94 -24.05 14.14 16.58
CA SER A 94 -22.76 14.46 17.18
C SER A 94 -21.70 13.41 16.85
N LEU A 95 -22.02 12.12 16.93
CA LEU A 95 -21.11 11.03 16.57
C LEU A 95 -20.72 11.07 15.08
N LYS A 96 -21.69 11.31 14.18
CA LYS A 96 -21.40 11.46 12.74
C LYS A 96 -20.48 12.65 12.47
N ASN A 97 -20.70 13.78 13.15
CA ASN A 97 -19.88 14.97 13.00
C ASN A 97 -18.46 14.74 13.53
N GLN A 98 -18.31 14.13 14.70
CA GLN A 98 -17.01 13.72 15.25
C GLN A 98 -16.25 12.87 14.22
N MET A 99 -16.86 11.80 13.72
CA MET A 99 -16.22 10.90 12.75
C MET A 99 -15.76 11.61 11.46
N ARG A 100 -16.58 12.54 10.94
CA ARG A 100 -16.25 13.33 9.75
C ARG A 100 -15.09 14.30 10.01
N LEU A 101 -15.15 15.03 11.13
CA LEU A 101 -14.10 15.97 11.51
C LEU A 101 -12.77 15.25 11.77
N THR A 102 -12.78 14.11 12.48
CA THR A 102 -11.59 13.29 12.69
C THR A 102 -10.97 12.83 11.36
N ALA A 103 -11.79 12.39 10.39
CA ALA A 103 -11.30 11.99 9.08
C ALA A 103 -10.72 13.18 8.28
N MET A 104 -11.40 14.33 8.30
CA MET A 104 -10.92 15.56 7.65
C MET A 104 -9.59 16.04 8.24
N SER A 105 -9.49 16.10 9.58
CA SER A 105 -8.25 16.47 10.27
C SER A 105 -7.12 15.51 9.95
N TYR A 106 -7.36 14.20 9.92
CA TYR A 106 -6.34 13.22 9.53
C TYR A 106 -5.86 13.44 8.09
N ASN A 107 -6.78 13.66 7.14
CA ASN A 107 -6.41 13.90 5.75
C ASN A 107 -5.63 15.22 5.58
N LEU A 108 -6.02 16.28 6.29
CA LEU A 108 -5.29 17.55 6.28
C LEU A 108 -3.87 17.38 6.84
N LEU A 109 -3.72 16.71 7.98
CA LEU A 109 -2.40 16.39 8.54
C LEU A 109 -1.53 15.59 7.58
N ARG A 110 -2.14 14.65 6.84
CA ARG A 110 -1.44 13.87 5.83
C ARG A 110 -0.96 14.77 4.69
N THR A 111 -1.79 15.69 4.20
CA THR A 111 -1.38 16.65 3.18
C THR A 111 -0.23 17.53 3.66
N VAL A 112 -0.30 18.04 4.90
CA VAL A 112 0.79 18.85 5.49
C VAL A 112 2.09 18.06 5.59
N GLU A 113 2.05 16.80 6.03
CA GLU A 113 3.24 15.93 6.10
C GLU A 113 3.87 15.71 4.72
N GLU A 114 3.07 15.42 3.70
CA GLU A 114 3.57 15.19 2.34
C GLU A 114 4.10 16.48 1.70
N LEU A 115 3.44 17.63 1.93
CA LEU A 115 3.96 18.93 1.48
C LEU A 115 5.29 19.29 2.16
N SER A 116 5.42 19.03 3.46
CA SER A 116 6.67 19.27 4.19
C SER A 116 7.82 18.42 3.63
N LYS A 117 7.57 17.16 3.27
CA LYS A 117 8.56 16.30 2.62
C LYS A 117 9.01 16.80 1.25
N ILE A 118 8.07 17.36 0.47
CA ILE A 118 8.38 17.95 -0.83
C ILE A 118 9.19 19.24 -0.66
N GLN A 119 8.85 20.06 0.32
CA GLN A 119 9.50 21.34 0.58
C GLN A 119 10.93 21.17 1.10
N ASP A 120 11.16 20.21 2.00
CA ASP A 120 12.47 19.96 2.61
C ASP A 120 12.92 18.49 2.46
N PRO A 121 13.31 18.04 1.24
CA PRO A 121 13.64 16.63 0.99
C PRO A 121 14.81 16.08 1.80
N GLU A 122 15.73 16.96 2.24
CA GLU A 122 16.87 16.60 3.09
C GLU A 122 16.45 16.18 4.51
N LEU A 123 15.30 16.68 4.98
CA LEU A 123 14.75 16.40 6.29
C LEU A 123 13.88 15.14 6.28
N ILE A 124 14.50 14.02 5.87
CA ILE A 124 13.82 12.72 5.82
C ILE A 124 13.34 12.33 7.22
N HIS A 125 12.04 12.09 7.31
CA HIS A 125 11.40 11.71 8.55
C HIS A 125 12.00 10.40 9.12
N PRO A 126 12.34 10.30 10.43
CA PRO A 126 12.95 9.10 11.02
C PRO A 126 12.20 7.78 10.76
N SER A 127 10.87 7.82 10.61
CA SER A 127 10.07 6.64 10.27
C SER A 127 10.36 6.08 8.88
N ASP A 128 10.71 6.97 7.95
CA ASP A 128 10.99 6.59 6.56
C ASP A 128 12.42 6.06 6.46
N LYS A 129 13.38 6.68 7.17
CA LYS A 129 14.74 6.10 7.37
C LYS A 129 14.67 4.68 7.92
N LYS A 130 13.92 4.48 9.01
CA LYS A 130 13.73 3.16 9.64
C LYS A 130 13.11 2.14 8.69
N TYR A 131 12.18 2.57 7.82
CA TYR A 131 11.56 1.69 6.84
C TYR A 131 12.57 1.24 5.77
N THR A 132 13.36 2.16 5.23
CA THR A 132 14.42 1.85 4.27
C THR A 132 15.46 0.90 4.87
N GLU A 133 15.91 1.14 6.10
CA GLU A 133 16.82 0.24 6.82
C GLU A 133 16.24 -1.18 7.01
N ASP A 134 14.93 -1.30 7.27
CA ASP A 134 14.26 -2.59 7.37
C ASP A 134 14.22 -3.33 6.02
N LEU A 135 13.93 -2.60 4.93
CA LEU A 135 13.98 -3.16 3.58
C LEU A 135 15.40 -3.63 3.20
N GLU A 136 16.43 -2.88 3.58
CA GLU A 136 17.82 -3.26 3.35
C GLU A 136 18.19 -4.53 4.12
N LYS A 137 17.79 -4.64 5.39
CA LYS A 137 17.98 -5.86 6.20
C LYS A 137 17.27 -7.04 5.57
N ARG A 138 16.04 -6.86 5.11
CA ARG A 138 15.28 -7.89 4.36
C ARG A 138 15.99 -8.27 3.08
N GLN A 139 16.51 -7.31 2.32
CA GLN A 139 17.26 -7.54 1.09
C GLN A 139 18.53 -8.36 1.32
N GLN A 140 19.28 -8.07 2.39
CA GLN A 140 20.45 -8.87 2.78
C GLN A 140 20.05 -10.29 3.17
N ALA A 141 19.01 -10.46 3.99
CA ALA A 141 18.50 -11.76 4.39
C ALA A 141 17.93 -12.58 3.22
N ALA A 142 17.30 -11.91 2.24
CA ALA A 142 16.79 -12.53 1.02
C ALA A 142 17.96 -13.01 0.13
N LYS A 143 18.99 -12.18 -0.06
CA LYS A 143 20.20 -12.55 -0.83
C LYS A 143 20.87 -13.81 -0.30
N LYS A 144 21.01 -13.93 1.04
CA LYS A 144 21.54 -15.14 1.70
C LYS A 144 20.76 -16.42 1.39
N ARG A 145 19.48 -16.30 1.00
CA ARG A 145 18.59 -17.41 0.65
C ARG A 145 18.39 -17.57 -0.86
N GLY A 146 19.17 -16.87 -1.70
CA GLY A 146 19.01 -16.89 -3.16
C GLY A 146 17.77 -16.14 -3.67
N GLY A 147 17.26 -15.19 -2.88
CA GLY A 147 16.15 -14.31 -3.24
C GLY A 147 16.52 -12.83 -3.17
N PHE A 148 15.54 -11.97 -3.38
CA PHE A 148 15.69 -10.53 -3.24
C PHE A 148 14.33 -9.89 -2.92
N VAL A 149 14.35 -8.70 -2.32
CA VAL A 149 13.14 -7.90 -2.11
C VAL A 149 12.76 -7.28 -3.45
N ASN A 150 11.49 -7.38 -3.83
CA ASN A 150 11.00 -6.77 -5.06
C ASN A 150 11.34 -5.24 -5.06
N PRO A 151 12.03 -4.71 -6.09
CA PRO A 151 12.45 -3.30 -6.13
C PRO A 151 11.31 -2.31 -5.89
N LEU A 152 10.09 -2.64 -6.28
CA LEU A 152 8.92 -1.77 -6.11
C LEU A 152 8.53 -1.51 -4.64
N PHE A 153 9.08 -2.29 -3.69
CA PHE A 153 8.92 -1.99 -2.26
C PHE A 153 9.74 -0.76 -1.82
N PHE A 154 10.81 -0.40 -2.54
CA PHE A 154 11.61 0.79 -2.25
C PHE A 154 10.97 2.09 -2.76
N ASN A 155 9.97 1.98 -3.65
CA ASN A 155 9.21 3.15 -4.11
C ASN A 155 8.33 3.72 -2.99
N GLU A 156 7.95 4.98 -3.17
CA GLU A 156 7.06 5.72 -2.27
C GLU A 156 5.83 4.93 -1.82
N ARG A 157 5.45 5.12 -0.56
CA ARG A 157 4.38 4.38 0.10
C ARG A 157 3.43 5.32 0.81
N ILE A 158 2.17 4.91 0.90
CA ILE A 158 1.22 5.54 1.82
C ILE A 158 1.55 5.02 3.21
N ALA A 159 2.34 5.80 3.96
CA ALA A 159 2.70 5.50 5.33
C ALA A 159 1.65 6.03 6.31
N ARG A 160 1.68 5.53 7.55
CA ARG A 160 1.03 6.20 8.68
C ARG A 160 1.70 7.55 8.89
N ILE A 161 0.90 8.58 9.22
CA ILE A 161 1.43 9.86 9.70
C ILE A 161 2.35 9.61 10.89
N SER A 162 3.51 10.25 10.86
CA SER A 162 4.49 10.16 11.93
C SER A 162 3.94 10.60 13.27
N SER A 163 4.38 9.93 14.36
CA SER A 163 4.13 10.38 15.73
C SER A 163 4.77 11.74 16.05
N TYR A 164 5.81 12.16 15.32
CA TYR A 164 6.37 13.51 15.45
C TYR A 164 5.42 14.55 14.86
N THR A 165 4.92 14.33 13.64
CA THR A 165 3.92 15.20 13.00
C THR A 165 2.67 15.33 13.86
N ILE A 166 2.17 14.20 14.38
CA ILE A 166 1.00 14.20 15.28
C ILE A 166 1.28 15.00 16.55
N ARG A 167 2.45 14.83 17.19
CA ARG A 167 2.81 15.57 18.40
C ARG A 167 3.00 17.07 18.14
N ALA A 168 3.55 17.44 16.99
CA ALA A 168 3.76 18.84 16.63
C ALA A 168 2.46 19.62 16.48
N VAL A 169 1.34 18.96 16.11
CA VAL A 169 0.03 19.60 15.98
C VAL A 169 -0.84 19.46 17.24
N GLN A 170 -0.48 18.55 18.16
CA GLN A 170 -1.15 18.42 19.46
C GLN A 170 -0.66 19.42 20.51
N ASN A 171 0.51 20.01 20.31
CA ASN A 171 1.13 21.00 21.20
C ASN A 171 0.97 22.40 20.62
#